data_AF-A0A659UA36-F1
#
_entry.id   AF-A0A659UA36-F1
#
_cell.length_a   1.000
_cell.length_b   1.000
_cell.length_c   1.000
_cell.angle_alpha   90.00
_cell.angle_beta   90.00
_cell.angle_gamma   90.00
#
_symmetry.space_group_name_H-M   'P 1'
#
loop_
_entity.id
_entity.type
_entity.pdbx_description
1 polymer ?
#
loop_
_entity_poly.entity_id
_entity_poly.type
_entity_poly.pdbx_seq_one_letter_code
_entity_poly.pdbx_strand_id
1 'polypeptide(L)'
;ALGAEPPVFGRHNLLTTVSGEGLSKRTGALSIESLREDGIEPIAVASLGGRVGTSENVAAAHDLAELAGHFDPAATSKSSSKFDPAELFVLNRVLLHRMPFAEARDR
;
A
#
# COMPACT_ATOMS: atom_id res chain seq x y z
N ALA A 1 -14.94 -20.06 -29.74
CA ALA A 1 -14.91 -19.28 -28.49
C ALA A 1 -16.15 -19.63 -27.68
N LEU A 2 -16.07 -19.69 -26.35
CA LEU A 2 -17.09 -20.25 -25.44
C LEU A 2 -18.44 -19.48 -25.38
N GLY A 3 -18.67 -18.48 -26.24
CA GLY A 3 -19.96 -17.77 -26.35
C GLY A 3 -20.31 -16.86 -25.16
N ALA A 4 -19.36 -16.56 -24.28
CA ALA A 4 -19.57 -15.70 -23.11
C ALA A 4 -19.06 -14.27 -23.32
N GLU A 5 -19.68 -13.32 -22.63
CA GLU A 5 -19.19 -11.94 -22.53
C GLU A 5 -18.00 -11.87 -21.56
N PRO A 6 -16.83 -11.34 -21.97
CA PRO A 6 -15.68 -11.21 -21.08
C PRO A 6 -15.91 -10.10 -20.04
N PRO A 7 -15.40 -10.27 -18.81
CA PRO A 7 -15.48 -9.21 -17.81
C PRO A 7 -14.57 -8.03 -18.18
N VAL A 8 -14.81 -6.89 -17.53
CA VAL A 8 -13.88 -5.76 -17.58
C VAL A 8 -12.59 -6.14 -16.83
N PHE A 9 -11.44 -5.86 -17.45
CA PHE A 9 -10.14 -6.11 -16.84
C PHE A 9 -9.51 -4.80 -16.34
N GLY A 10 -9.04 -4.80 -15.09
CA GLY A 10 -8.19 -3.76 -14.54
C GLY A 10 -6.77 -4.29 -14.34
N ARG A 11 -5.78 -3.73 -15.06
CA ARG A 11 -4.36 -4.03 -14.82
C ARG A 11 -3.77 -2.91 -14.01
N HIS A 12 -3.28 -3.23 -12.82
CA HIS A 12 -2.50 -2.28 -12.04
C HIS A 12 -1.02 -2.32 -12.47
N ASN A 13 -0.32 -1.27 -12.10
CA ASN A 13 1.12 -1.09 -12.23
C ASN A 13 1.94 -2.19 -11.56
N LEU A 14 3.13 -2.45 -12.10
CA LEU A 14 4.12 -3.30 -11.47
C LEU A 14 4.84 -2.53 -10.35
N LEU A 15 4.91 -3.13 -9.16
CA LEU A 15 5.69 -2.58 -8.06
C LEU A 15 7.17 -2.96 -8.20
N THR A 16 8.02 -1.96 -8.04
CA THR A 16 9.48 -2.09 -8.05
C THR A 16 10.07 -1.54 -6.76
N THR A 17 11.30 -1.92 -6.45
CA THR A 17 12.10 -1.26 -5.43
C THR A 17 12.41 0.20 -5.84
N VAL A 18 12.99 0.97 -4.92
CA VAL A 18 13.53 2.30 -5.21
C VAL A 18 14.62 2.31 -6.29
N SER A 19 15.37 1.20 -6.43
CA SER A 19 16.37 0.97 -7.48
C SER A 19 15.77 0.58 -8.83
N GLY A 20 14.46 0.31 -8.89
CA GLY A 20 13.74 -0.06 -10.12
C GLY A 20 13.71 -1.57 -10.40
N GLU A 21 14.30 -2.38 -9.52
CA GLU A 21 14.22 -3.84 -9.62
C GLU A 21 12.84 -4.33 -9.21
N GLY A 22 12.38 -5.44 -9.80
CA GLY A 22 11.11 -6.06 -9.40
C GLY A 22 11.17 -6.55 -7.95
N LEU A 23 10.07 -6.37 -7.21
CA LEU A 23 9.96 -6.95 -5.87
C LEU A 23 10.07 -8.47 -5.93
N SER A 24 10.93 -9.06 -5.09
CA SER A 24 11.15 -10.50 -5.07
C SER A 24 11.30 -11.01 -3.64
N LYS A 25 11.01 -12.30 -3.42
CA LYS A 25 11.22 -12.94 -2.13
C LYS A 25 12.69 -12.96 -1.68
N ARG A 26 13.63 -12.85 -2.62
CA ARG A 26 15.07 -12.98 -2.36
C ARG A 26 15.62 -11.83 -1.52
N THR A 27 14.97 -10.67 -1.58
CA THR A 27 15.38 -9.51 -0.79
C THR A 27 14.82 -9.53 0.62
N GLY A 28 13.87 -10.43 0.94
CA GLY A 28 13.29 -10.67 2.27
C GLY A 28 12.48 -9.52 2.88
N ALA A 29 12.82 -8.27 2.55
CA ALA A 29 12.47 -7.05 3.28
C ALA A 29 11.01 -6.57 3.14
N LEU A 30 10.13 -7.33 2.50
CA LEU A 30 8.80 -6.85 2.11
C LEU A 30 7.69 -7.90 2.23
N SER A 31 7.90 -8.93 3.05
CA SER A 31 6.77 -9.80 3.42
C SER A 31 5.85 -9.06 4.40
N ILE A 32 4.53 -9.28 4.29
CA ILE A 32 3.56 -8.67 5.23
C ILE A 32 3.83 -9.13 6.67
N GLU A 33 4.31 -10.35 6.85
CA GLU A 33 4.72 -10.88 8.15
C GLU A 33 5.89 -10.10 8.74
N SER A 34 6.95 -9.87 7.95
CA SER A 34 8.12 -9.09 8.39
C SER A 34 7.74 -7.64 8.68
N LEU A 35 6.87 -7.02 7.87
CA LEU A 35 6.37 -5.67 8.17
C LEU A 35 5.61 -5.61 9.50
N ARG A 36 4.83 -6.65 9.83
CA ARG A 36 4.16 -6.76 11.14
C ARG A 36 5.18 -6.94 12.27
N GLU A 37 6.20 -7.79 12.08
CA GLU A 37 7.28 -8.00 13.05
C GLU A 37 8.08 -6.71 13.30
N ASP A 38 8.24 -5.87 12.28
CA ASP A 38 8.87 -4.55 12.35
C ASP A 38 7.96 -3.47 13.00
N GLY A 39 6.76 -3.83 13.44
CA GLY A 39 5.81 -2.91 14.09
C GLY A 39 5.15 -1.92 13.13
N ILE A 40 5.06 -2.25 11.84
CA ILE A 40 4.35 -1.43 10.85
C ILE A 40 2.85 -1.69 10.96
N GLU A 41 2.11 -0.59 11.07
CA GLU A 41 0.66 -0.61 11.12
C GLU A 41 0.05 -1.14 9.82
N PRO A 42 -0.97 -2.03 9.90
CA PRO A 42 -1.65 -2.53 8.71
C PRO A 42 -2.18 -1.41 7.81
N ILE A 43 -2.67 -0.33 8.42
CA ILE A 43 -3.20 0.81 7.67
C ILE A 43 -2.09 1.66 7.02
N ALA A 44 -0.85 1.63 7.52
CA ALA A 44 0.30 2.23 6.83
C ALA A 44 0.61 1.47 5.52
N VAL A 45 0.60 0.14 5.58
CA VAL A 45 0.79 -0.73 4.41
C VAL A 45 -0.32 -0.52 3.39
N ALA A 46 -1.58 -0.47 3.84
CA ALA A 46 -2.72 -0.21 2.97
C ALA A 46 -2.70 1.22 2.37
N SER A 47 -2.26 2.21 3.14
CA SER A 47 -2.17 3.61 2.69
C SER A 47 -1.16 3.81 1.58
N LEU A 48 0.01 3.17 1.69
CA LEU A 48 1.01 3.17 0.62
C LEU A 48 0.54 2.30 -0.56
N GLY A 49 0.15 1.05 -0.30
CA GLY A 49 -0.21 0.07 -1.33
C GLY A 49 -1.45 0.46 -2.14
N GLY A 50 -2.41 1.15 -1.54
CA GLY A 50 -3.63 1.59 -2.22
C GLY A 50 -3.45 2.82 -3.10
N ARG A 51 -2.35 3.58 -2.92
CA ARG A 51 -2.10 4.83 -3.65
C ARG A 51 -0.87 4.78 -4.55
N VAL A 52 0.05 3.85 -4.31
CA VAL A 52 1.27 3.72 -5.11
C VAL A 52 0.94 3.47 -6.58
N GLY A 53 1.39 4.38 -7.44
CA GLY A 53 1.10 4.34 -8.87
C GLY A 53 -0.29 4.82 -9.26
N THR A 54 -0.98 5.52 -8.38
CA THR A 54 -2.12 6.37 -8.74
C THR A 54 -1.67 7.82 -8.88
N SER A 55 -2.56 8.72 -9.30
CA SER A 55 -2.34 10.17 -9.24
C SER A 55 -2.55 10.76 -7.84
N GLU A 56 -3.02 9.98 -6.88
CA GLU A 56 -3.28 10.44 -5.52
C GLU A 56 -1.99 10.57 -4.70
N ASN A 57 -1.95 11.56 -3.81
CA ASN A 57 -0.83 11.70 -2.88
C ASN A 57 -0.85 10.58 -1.86
N VAL A 58 0.30 9.98 -1.59
CA VAL A 58 0.45 9.03 -0.49
C VAL A 58 0.30 9.78 0.84
N ALA A 59 -0.68 9.34 1.64
CA ALA A 59 -0.97 9.90 2.95
C ALA A 59 -1.53 8.81 3.86
N ALA A 60 -1.27 8.95 5.16
CA ALA A 60 -1.75 8.01 6.16
C ALA A 60 -3.26 8.17 6.34
N ALA A 61 -4.02 7.14 5.93
CA ALA A 61 -5.44 7.04 6.23
C ALA A 61 -5.66 6.47 7.63
N HIS A 62 -6.73 6.88 8.29
CA HIS A 62 -7.13 6.38 9.59
C HIS A 62 -7.58 4.92 9.52
N ASP A 63 -8.37 4.57 8.50
CA ASP A 63 -8.92 3.23 8.32
C ASP A 63 -9.19 2.90 6.84
N LEU A 64 -9.62 1.66 6.59
CA LEU A 64 -9.93 1.18 5.25
C LEU A 64 -11.16 1.87 4.62
N ALA A 65 -12.08 2.41 5.43
CA ALA A 65 -13.25 3.10 4.90
C ALA A 65 -12.86 4.47 4.33
N GLU A 66 -11.97 5.20 5.00
CA GLU A 66 -11.35 6.40 4.46
C GLU A 66 -10.62 6.10 3.15
N LEU A 67 -9.80 5.03 3.10
CA LEU A 67 -9.13 4.62 1.86
C LEU A 67 -10.10 4.32 0.72
N ALA A 68 -11.16 3.57 1.00
CA ALA A 68 -12.17 3.21 0.01
C ALA A 68 -12.88 4.45 -0.56
N GLY A 69 -13.09 5.49 0.26
CA GLY A 69 -13.69 6.76 -0.18
C GLY A 69 -12.86 7.52 -1.22
N HIS A 70 -11.57 7.23 -1.33
CA HIS A 70 -10.64 7.87 -2.28
C HIS A 70 -10.21 6.96 -3.44
N PHE A 71 -10.71 5.72 -3.50
CA PHE A 71 -10.26 4.75 -4.49
C PHE A 71 -10.96 4.97 -5.85
N ASP A 72 -10.16 5.28 -6.87
CA ASP A 72 -10.60 5.33 -8.27
C ASP A 72 -9.71 4.44 -9.15
N PRO A 73 -10.23 3.33 -9.70
CA PRO A 73 -9.49 2.49 -10.64
C PRO A 73 -8.94 3.26 -11.85
N ALA A 74 -9.63 4.30 -12.32
CA ALA A 74 -9.22 5.09 -13.47
C ALA A 74 -7.98 5.97 -13.20
N ALA A 75 -7.68 6.25 -11.93
CA ALA A 75 -6.50 7.00 -11.50
C ALA A 75 -5.19 6.18 -11.56
N THR A 76 -5.27 4.88 -11.86
CA THR A 76 -4.11 3.98 -11.87
C THR A 76 -3.21 4.23 -13.10
N SER A 77 -1.92 4.45 -12.87
CA SER A 77 -0.91 4.59 -13.90
C SER A 77 -0.56 3.26 -14.57
N LYS A 78 -0.13 3.34 -15.84
CA LYS A 78 0.41 2.20 -16.60
C LYS A 78 1.90 1.96 -16.33
N SER A 79 2.62 2.96 -15.81
CA SER A 79 4.05 2.85 -15.52
C SER A 79 4.31 2.01 -14.28
N SER A 80 5.51 1.43 -14.15
CA SER A 80 5.94 0.85 -12.87
C SER A 80 5.91 1.91 -11.77
N SER A 81 5.79 1.46 -10.53
CA SER A 81 5.79 2.36 -9.37
C SER A 81 6.67 1.83 -8.26
N LYS A 82 7.35 2.76 -7.62
CA LYS A 82 8.31 2.46 -6.57
C LYS A 82 7.56 2.24 -5.28
N PHE A 83 7.77 1.08 -4.68
CA PHE A 83 7.37 0.79 -3.32
C PHE A 83 8.59 1.05 -2.43
N ASP A 84 8.52 2.09 -1.62
CA ASP A 84 9.61 2.48 -0.72
C ASP A 84 9.28 2.09 0.74
N PRO A 85 9.98 1.11 1.34
CA PRO A 85 9.82 0.78 2.75
C PRO A 85 10.06 1.99 3.68
N ALA A 86 10.91 2.95 3.30
CA ALA A 86 11.15 4.14 4.11
C ALA A 86 9.87 4.98 4.30
N GLU A 87 9.00 4.99 3.28
CA GLU A 87 7.72 5.70 3.32
C GLU A 87 6.74 5.05 4.31
N LEU A 88 6.79 3.73 4.47
CA LEU A 88 6.00 3.02 5.49
C LEU A 88 6.33 3.55 6.89
N PHE A 89 7.61 3.75 7.23
CA PHE A 89 7.97 4.27 8.55
C PHE A 89 7.46 5.70 8.78
N VAL A 90 7.43 6.53 7.74
CA VAL A 90 6.87 7.89 7.81
C VAL A 90 5.36 7.83 8.08
N LEU A 91 4.64 7.02 7.31
CA LEU A 91 3.20 6.82 7.49
C LEU A 91 2.90 6.24 8.88
N ASN A 92 3.66 5.22 9.29
CA ASN A 92 3.54 4.55 10.58
C ASN A 92 3.69 5.54 11.74
N ARG A 93 4.70 6.41 11.66
CA ARG A 93 4.93 7.45 12.67
C ARG A 93 3.73 8.38 12.80
N VAL A 94 3.15 8.83 11.68
CA VAL A 94 1.97 9.73 11.69
C VAL A 94 0.78 9.04 12.35
N LEU A 95 0.56 7.76 12.04
CA LEU A 95 -0.53 6.96 12.62
C LEU A 95 -0.35 6.79 14.11
N LEU A 96 0.83 6.37 14.56
CA LEU A 96 1.13 6.18 15.98
C LEU A 96 0.99 7.47 16.79
N HIS A 97 1.38 8.62 16.25
CA HIS A 97 1.21 9.91 16.95
C HIS A 97 -0.26 10.32 17.11
N ARG A 98 -1.15 9.85 16.23
CA ARG A 98 -2.59 10.14 16.27
C ARG A 98 -3.40 9.06 16.98
N MET A 99 -2.78 7.91 17.23
CA MET A 99 -3.43 6.75 17.83
C MET A 99 -3.83 7.05 19.28
N PRO A 100 -5.10 6.84 19.66
CA PRO A 100 -5.53 6.93 21.04
C PRO A 100 -4.73 5.96 21.92
N PHE A 101 -4.36 6.38 23.13
CA PHE A 101 -3.59 5.54 24.06
C PHE A 101 -4.25 4.18 24.32
N ALA A 102 -5.58 4.12 24.38
CA ALA A 102 -6.32 2.87 24.57
C ALA A 102 -6.04 1.82 23.49
N GLU A 103 -5.77 2.26 22.26
CA GLU A 103 -5.41 1.39 21.13
C GLU A 103 -3.90 1.13 21.06
N ALA A 104 -3.09 2.07 21.53
CA ALA A 104 -1.63 1.94 21.56
C ALA A 104 -1.11 1.01 22.68
N ARG A 105 -1.88 0.83 23.76
CA ARG A 105 -1.43 0.15 24.99
C ARG A 105 -1.00 -1.30 24.79
N ASP A 106 -1.68 -2.02 23.91
CA ASP A 106 -1.53 -3.48 23.78
C ASP A 106 -0.58 -3.88 22.62
N ARG A 107 0.24 -2.92 22.16
CA ARG A 107 1.19 -3.06 21.07
C ARG A 107 2.61 -3.34 21.55
#